data_AF-A0A1G6UQF7-F1
#
_entry.id   AF-A0A1G6UQF7-F1
#
_cell.length_a   1.000
_cell.length_b   1.000
_cell.length_c   1.000
_cell.angle_alpha   90.00
_cell.angle_beta   90.00
_cell.angle_gamma   90.00
#
_symmetry.space_group_name_H-M   'P 1'
#
loop_
_entity.id
_entity.type
_entity.pdbx_description
1 polymer ?
#
loop_
_entity_poly.entity_id
_entity_poly.type
_entity_poly.pdbx_seq_one_letter_code
_entity_poly.pdbx_strand_id
1 'polypeptide(L)'
;MATYGLWQSVKHFMVSGHPPCYESDSIGELDSIGRNKGWYSPAPAVIARRNTAGNWVPESWVRKTRLVNLTPDQPIKYQQVREGLRPWPGHLGEPPRLPAGR
;
A
#
# COMPACT_ATOMS: atom_id res chain seq x y z
N MET A 1 -15.33 -12.25 4.03
CA MET A 1 -15.16 -10.97 3.31
C MET A 1 -13.69 -10.60 3.39
N ALA A 2 -13.05 -10.31 2.26
CA ALA A 2 -11.66 -9.87 2.27
C ALA A 2 -11.53 -8.58 3.08
N THR A 3 -10.68 -8.62 4.11
CA THR A 3 -10.49 -7.51 5.05
C THR A 3 -9.24 -6.71 4.70
N TYR A 4 -8.34 -7.28 3.90
CA TYR A 4 -7.05 -6.70 3.56
C TYR A 4 -6.85 -6.68 2.05
N GLY A 5 -6.13 -5.67 1.58
CA GLY A 5 -5.71 -5.52 0.20
C GLY A 5 -4.22 -5.18 0.11
N LEU A 6 -3.57 -5.67 -0.94
CA LEU A 6 -2.16 -5.45 -1.23
C LEU A 6 -2.02 -4.48 -2.42
N TRP A 7 -1.29 -3.40 -2.20
CA TRP A 7 -0.90 -2.45 -3.25
C TRP A 7 0.59 -2.50 -3.46
N GLN A 8 0.99 -2.60 -4.72
CA GLN A 8 2.33 -2.19 -5.08
C GLN A 8 2.50 -0.72 -4.73
N SER A 9 3.57 -0.38 -4.02
CA SER A 9 3.83 1.00 -3.62
C SER A 9 4.84 1.65 -4.56
N VAL A 10 4.76 2.97 -4.63
CA VAL A 10 5.81 3.79 -5.21
C VAL A 10 6.30 4.73 -4.13
N LYS A 11 7.59 4.68 -3.82
CA LYS A 11 8.22 5.53 -2.80
C LYS A 11 7.47 5.52 -1.45
N HIS A 12 6.90 4.39 -1.04
CA HIS A 12 6.11 4.24 0.20
C HIS A 12 4.72 4.89 0.17
N PHE A 13 4.13 5.07 -1.01
CA PHE A 13 2.73 5.49 -1.13
C PHE A 13 1.94 4.46 -1.91
N MET A 14 0.67 4.27 -1.54
CA MET A 14 -0.28 3.51 -2.35
C MET A 14 -0.52 4.27 -3.66
N VAL A 15 -0.57 3.56 -4.79
CA VAL A 15 -0.92 4.18 -6.07
C VAL A 15 -2.38 4.64 -6.05
N SER A 16 -2.62 5.94 -6.23
CA SER A 16 -3.98 6.53 -6.22
C SER A 16 -4.82 6.06 -7.41
N GLY A 17 -6.15 6.01 -7.24
CA GLY A 17 -7.10 5.67 -8.31
C GLY A 17 -7.22 4.19 -8.67
N HIS A 18 -6.44 3.30 -8.04
CA HIS A 18 -6.42 1.86 -8.37
C HIS A 18 -6.90 0.97 -7.23
N PRO A 19 -7.67 -0.10 -7.52
CA PRO A 19 -8.02 -1.13 -6.55
C PRO A 19 -6.76 -1.87 -6.07
N PRO A 20 -6.86 -2.66 -4.98
CA PRO A 20 -5.76 -3.54 -4.58
C PRO A 20 -5.37 -4.49 -5.72
N CYS A 21 -4.09 -4.85 -5.79
CA CYS A 21 -3.61 -5.88 -6.71
C CYS A 21 -4.10 -7.28 -6.28
N TYR A 22 -4.22 -7.49 -4.97
CA TYR A 22 -4.70 -8.73 -4.36
C TYR A 22 -5.53 -8.40 -3.12
N GLU A 23 -6.59 -9.15 -2.87
CA GLU A 23 -7.42 -9.05 -1.66
C GLU A 23 -7.43 -10.40 -0.94
N SER A 24 -7.38 -10.37 0.39
CA SER A 24 -7.46 -11.57 1.23
C SER A 24 -8.01 -11.20 2.62
N ASP A 25 -8.48 -12.20 3.35
CA ASP A 25 -8.78 -12.11 4.78
C ASP A 25 -7.54 -12.35 5.66
N SER A 26 -6.41 -12.75 5.07
CA SER A 26 -5.14 -13.01 5.75
C SER A 26 -4.03 -12.03 5.33
N ILE A 27 -3.53 -11.26 6.29
CA ILE A 27 -2.33 -10.41 6.10
C ILE A 27 -1.12 -11.27 5.69
N GLY A 28 -0.98 -12.47 6.28
CA GLY A 28 0.16 -13.36 6.02
C GLY A 28 0.20 -13.86 4.57
N GLU A 29 -0.96 -14.07 3.96
CA GLU A 29 -1.07 -14.42 2.55
C GLU A 29 -0.59 -13.27 1.66
N LEU A 30 -1.08 -12.05 1.91
CA LEU A 30 -0.68 -10.85 1.15
C LEU A 30 0.81 -10.52 1.32
N ASP A 31 1.34 -10.68 2.52
CA ASP A 31 2.77 -10.52 2.79
C ASP A 31 3.60 -11.54 1.99
N SER A 32 3.17 -12.79 1.98
CA SER A 32 3.83 -13.85 1.20
C SER A 32 3.78 -13.57 -0.30
N ILE A 33 2.63 -13.12 -0.83
CA ILE A 33 2.48 -12.72 -2.24
C ILE A 33 3.43 -11.57 -2.57
N GLY A 34 3.42 -10.51 -1.76
CA GLY A 34 4.28 -9.34 -2.00
C GLY A 34 5.76 -9.71 -1.94
N ARG A 35 6.17 -10.57 -1.00
CA ARG A 35 7.55 -11.07 -0.91
C ARG A 35 7.94 -11.92 -2.12
N ASN A 36 7.09 -12.87 -2.51
CA ASN A 36 7.34 -13.74 -3.67
C ASN A 36 7.45 -12.96 -4.98
N LYS A 37 6.74 -11.84 -5.10
CA LYS A 37 6.81 -10.94 -6.27
C LYS A 37 7.97 -9.95 -6.22
N GLY A 38 8.77 -9.94 -5.16
CA GLY A 38 9.84 -8.96 -5.00
C GLY A 38 9.35 -7.55 -4.68
N TRP A 39 8.08 -7.36 -4.32
CA TRP A 39 7.45 -6.07 -4.01
C TRP A 39 7.86 -5.51 -2.64
N TYR A 40 9.11 -5.75 -2.25
CA TYR A 40 9.79 -5.08 -1.13
C TYR A 40 10.85 -4.09 -1.62
N SER A 41 11.10 -4.04 -2.94
CA SER A 41 12.11 -3.22 -3.61
C SER A 41 11.59 -2.71 -4.96
N PRO A 42 11.94 -1.48 -5.41
CA PRO A 42 12.72 -0.47 -4.71
C PRO A 42 11.94 0.22 -3.57
N ALA A 43 10.61 0.08 -3.54
CA ALA A 43 9.75 0.53 -2.46
C ALA A 43 8.88 -0.63 -1.96
N PRO A 44 8.68 -0.76 -0.64
CA PRO A 44 7.89 -1.85 -0.07
C PRO A 44 6.40 -1.71 -0.37
N ALA A 45 5.72 -2.76 -0.81
CA ALA A 45 4.28 -2.77 -1.02
C ALA A 45 3.51 -2.48 0.28
N VAL A 46 2.35 -1.85 0.14
CA VAL A 46 1.43 -1.52 1.24
C VAL A 46 0.38 -2.60 1.35
N ILE A 47 0.18 -3.13 2.55
CA ILE A 47 -1.04 -3.83 2.91
C ILE A 47 -1.95 -2.83 3.62
N ALA A 48 -3.19 -2.72 3.16
CA ALA A 48 -4.21 -1.87 3.74
C ALA A 48 -5.39 -2.71 4.19
N ARG A 49 -6.06 -2.28 5.26
CA ARG A 49 -7.27 -2.89 5.80
C ARG A 49 -8.49 -2.10 5.40
N ARG A 50 -9.59 -2.80 5.11
CA ARG A 50 -10.90 -2.19 4.89
C ARG A 50 -11.55 -1.87 6.22
N ASN A 51 -11.90 -0.61 6.43
CA ASN A 51 -12.63 -0.17 7.62
C ASN A 51 -14.16 -0.35 7.46
N THR A 52 -14.91 -0.05 8.52
CA THR A 52 -16.39 -0.18 8.54
C THR A 52 -17.11 0.75 7.58
N ALA A 53 -16.49 1.88 7.22
CA ALA A 53 -16.98 2.80 6.19
C ALA A 53 -16.65 2.33 4.76
N GLY A 54 -16.01 1.17 4.60
CA GLY A 54 -15.61 0.61 3.31
C GLY A 54 -14.33 1.18 2.72
N ASN A 55 -13.64 2.07 3.44
CA ASN A 55 -12.40 2.73 3.00
C ASN A 55 -11.18 1.86 3.29
N TRP A 56 -10.17 1.96 2.43
CA TRP A 56 -8.89 1.27 2.59
C TRP A 56 -7.92 2.13 3.40
N VAL A 57 -7.53 1.62 4.57
CA VAL A 57 -6.62 2.28 5.50
C VAL A 57 -5.28 1.54 5.47
N PRO A 58 -4.16 2.19 5.09
CA PRO A 58 -2.84 1.56 5.13
C PRO A 58 -2.54 0.99 6.52
N GLU A 59 -1.99 -0.21 6.60
CA GLU A 59 -1.69 -0.87 7.88
C GLU A 59 -0.22 -1.29 8.00
N SER A 60 0.33 -1.92 6.94
CA SER A 60 1.65 -2.55 7.01
C SER A 60 2.43 -2.48 5.71
N TRP A 61 3.75 -2.60 5.82
CA TRP A 61 4.71 -2.76 4.74
C TRP A 61 5.09 -4.22 4.53
N VAL A 62 5.16 -4.62 3.27
CA VAL A 62 5.87 -5.83 2.86
C VAL A 62 7.37 -5.52 2.75
N ARG A 63 8.17 -6.03 3.69
CA ARG A 63 9.66 -5.97 3.61
C ARG A 63 10.22 -7.35 3.29
N LYS A 64 11.47 -7.39 2.84
CA LYS A 64 12.17 -8.62 2.43
C LYS A 64 12.11 -9.73 3.49
N THR A 65 12.27 -9.36 4.76
CA THR A 65 12.43 -10.33 5.86
C THR A 65 11.17 -10.53 6.69
N ARG A 66 10.33 -9.50 6.84
CA ARG A 66 9.13 -9.55 7.68
C ARG A 66 8.13 -8.46 7.32
N LEU A 67 6.89 -8.65 7.74
CA LEU A 67 5.91 -7.57 7.79
C LEU A 67 6.36 -6.48 8.78
N VAL A 68 6.16 -5.21 8.41
CA VAL A 68 6.43 -4.08 9.30
C VAL A 68 5.22 -3.17 9.36
N ASN A 69 4.62 -3.02 10.54
CA ASN A 69 3.48 -2.12 10.73
C ASN A 69 3.88 -0.67 10.48
N LEU A 70 2.94 0.12 9.97
CA LEU A 70 3.10 1.57 9.82
C LEU A 70 3.13 2.26 11.19
N THR A 71 3.87 3.37 11.29
CA THR A 71 3.74 4.25 12.47
C THR A 71 2.38 4.96 12.45
N PRO A 72 1.81 5.37 13.60
CA PRO A 72 0.44 5.90 13.64
C PRO A 72 0.13 7.05 12.66
N ASP A 73 1.10 7.90 12.37
CA ASP A 73 0.93 9.04 11.45
C ASP A 73 1.06 8.68 9.96
N GLN A 74 1.71 7.56 9.66
CA GLN A 74 1.97 7.14 8.28
C GLN A 74 0.68 6.76 7.52
N PRO A 75 -0.25 5.97 8.08
CA PRO A 75 -1.52 5.63 7.44
C PRO A 75 -2.29 6.87 6.99
N ILE A 76 -2.42 7.85 7.89
CA ILE A 76 -3.16 9.08 7.63
C ILE A 76 -2.50 9.85 6.48
N LYS A 77 -1.18 10.03 6.52
CA LYS A 77 -0.45 10.74 5.47
C LYS A 77 -0.63 10.06 4.11
N TYR A 78 -0.51 8.74 4.03
CA TYR A 78 -0.61 8.01 2.77
C TYR A 78 -2.03 7.94 2.23
N GLN A 79 -3.01 7.80 3.13
CA GLN A 79 -4.42 7.87 2.79
C GLN A 79 -4.79 9.26 2.24
N GLN A 80 -4.37 10.34 2.90
CA GLN A 80 -4.64 11.70 2.41
C GLN A 80 -4.02 11.99 1.04
N VAL A 81 -2.81 11.48 0.76
CA VAL A 81 -2.21 11.61 -0.58
C VAL A 81 -2.98 10.79 -1.60
N ARG A 82 -3.45 9.59 -1.25
CA ARG A 82 -4.28 8.75 -2.11
C ARG A 82 -5.61 9.42 -2.44
N GLU A 83 -6.27 10.01 -1.45
CA GLU A 83 -7.57 10.67 -1.56
C GLU A 83 -7.49 12.07 -2.20
N GLY A 84 -6.28 12.54 -2.55
CA GLY A 84 -6.08 13.87 -3.13
C GLY A 84 -6.23 15.02 -2.12
N LEU A 85 -6.42 14.71 -0.83
CA LEU A 85 -6.50 15.69 0.26
C LEU A 85 -5.15 16.30 0.60
N ARG A 86 -4.05 15.61 0.29
CA ARG A 86 -2.68 16.07 0.47
C ARG A 86 -1.94 16.01 -0.86
N PRO A 87 -1.15 17.04 -1.21
CA PRO A 87 -0.37 17.02 -2.44
C PRO A 87 0.66 15.87 -2.44
N TRP A 88 0.91 15.31 -3.62
CA TRP A 88 2.01 14.39 -3.83
C TRP A 88 3.34 15.09 -3.47
N PRO A 89 4.22 14.46 -2.68
CA PRO A 89 5.47 15.11 -2.28
C PRO A 89 6.37 15.36 -3.49
N GLY A 90 6.64 16.63 -3.82
CA GLY A 90 7.39 17.00 -5.04
C GLY A 90 8.81 16.43 -5.14
N HIS A 91 9.47 16.16 -4.00
CA HIS A 91 10.78 15.50 -3.97
C HIS A 91 10.76 14.03 -4.43
N LEU A 92 9.58 13.44 -4.64
CA LEU A 92 9.40 12.08 -5.14
C LEU A 92 9.19 12.01 -6.66
N GLY A 93 9.18 13.16 -7.36
CA GLY A 93 8.90 13.25 -8.79
C GLY A 93 7.40 13.24 -9.09
N GLU A 94 7.02 12.81 -10.29
CA GLU A 94 5.61 12.72 -10.68
C GLU A 94 4.86 11.63 -9.89
N PRO A 95 3.60 11.86 -9.51
CA PRO A 95 2.78 10.81 -8.92
C PRO A 95 2.60 9.66 -9.92
N PRO A 96 2.72 8.40 -9.49
CA PRO A 96 2.52 7.27 -10.36
C PRO A 96 1.08 7.25 -10.88
N ARG A 97 0.93 7.26 -12.21
CA ARG A 97 -0.38 7.10 -12.87
C ARG A 97 -0.83 5.62 -12.90
N LEU A 98 0.11 4.67 -12.72
CA LEU A 98 -0.08 3.22 -12.82
C LEU A 98 0.80 2.46 -11.80
N PRO A 99 0.43 1.23 -11.39
CA PRO A 99 1.35 0.33 -10.68
C PRO A 99 2.58 0.03 -11.55
N ALA A 100 3.74 -0.09 -10.92
CA ALA A 100 5.01 -0.33 -11.60
C ALA A 100 5.10 -1.78 -12.11
N GLY A 101 4.57 -2.03 -13.30
CA GLY A 101 4.71 -3.30 -14.01
C GLY A 101 3.39 -4.05 -14.16
N ARG A 102 2.84 -3.99 -15.37
CA ARG A 102 2.14 -5.12 -15.98
C ARG A 102 3.06 -5.74 -16.99
#